data_AF-A0A484KMC5-F1
#
_entry.id   AF-A0A484KMC5-F1
#
_cell.length_a   1.000
_cell.length_b   1.000
_cell.length_c   1.000
_cell.angle_alpha   90.00
_cell.angle_beta   90.00
_cell.angle_gamma   90.00
#
_symmetry.space_group_name_H-M   'P 1'
#
loop_
_entity.id
_entity.type
_entity.pdbx_description
1 polymer ?
#
loop_
_entity_poly.entity_id
_entity_poly.type
_entity_poly.pdbx_seq_one_letter_code
_entity_poly.pdbx_strand_id
1 'polypeptide(L)'
;MFLYCGRIKITDQDPKWEMEKMPMARLMGDMVILPNGEILIINGAASGYALWNMRGDPVKTPVLYQPDKPAGSRFLSQEPSTIPRSYPSTAILVRDGRVLVGGSNPHMYNTSRDDDGLPKELRLEAFSPSYLTDPSSASKRPSIVTPASQARFRYGDTFPVLFHAAGEVDHDQIAVTMVAPPFNTHSFSMNQRHMYLDHVISTPPAHLIPPKRGKGAVVAERSTAGILPLLCGSSECT
;
A
#
# COMPACT_ATOMS: atom_id res chain seq x y z
N MET A 1 -23.99 5.68 -2.74
CA MET A 1 -23.08 6.12 -1.65
C MET A 1 -21.92 5.13 -1.58
N PHE A 2 -20.66 5.58 -1.65
CA PHE A 2 -19.45 4.76 -1.83
C PHE A 2 -19.05 3.98 -0.56
N LEU A 3 -19.86 3.00 -0.16
CA LEU A 3 -19.75 2.28 1.11
C LEU A 3 -19.25 0.83 0.93
N TYR A 4 -19.06 0.38 -0.31
CA TYR A 4 -18.65 -0.99 -0.61
C TYR A 4 -17.29 -1.01 -1.32
N CYS A 5 -16.52 -2.05 -1.03
CA CYS A 5 -15.26 -2.37 -1.67
C CYS A 5 -15.42 -3.70 -2.41
N GLY A 6 -15.10 -3.72 -3.70
CA GLY A 6 -15.14 -4.91 -4.54
C GLY A 6 -13.75 -5.48 -4.78
N ARG A 7 -13.62 -6.81 -4.68
CA ARG A 7 -12.45 -7.58 -5.16
C ARG A 7 -12.88 -8.51 -6.28
N ILE A 8 -11.98 -8.77 -7.22
CA ILE A 8 -12.19 -9.71 -8.31
C ILE A 8 -10.90 -10.47 -8.59
N LYS A 9 -11.03 -11.77 -8.84
CA LYS A 9 -9.93 -12.60 -9.34
C LYS A 9 -10.12 -12.82 -10.83
N ILE A 10 -9.44 -11.99 -11.62
CA ILE A 10 -9.61 -11.96 -13.08
C ILE A 10 -9.14 -13.23 -13.80
N THR A 11 -8.38 -14.09 -13.12
CA THR A 11 -7.85 -15.34 -13.66
C THR A 11 -8.79 -16.53 -13.47
N ASP A 12 -9.91 -16.35 -12.76
CA ASP A 12 -10.92 -17.41 -12.65
C ASP A 12 -11.63 -17.60 -13.98
N GLN A 13 -12.17 -18.82 -14.22
CA GLN A 13 -12.90 -19.14 -15.45
C GLN A 13 -14.17 -18.29 -15.60
N ASP A 14 -14.79 -17.89 -14.49
CA ASP A 14 -15.92 -16.97 -14.43
C ASP A 14 -15.68 -15.93 -13.30
N PRO A 15 -14.94 -14.85 -13.58
CA PRO A 15 -14.59 -13.85 -12.57
C PRO A 15 -15.82 -13.15 -11.98
N LYS A 16 -15.99 -13.21 -10.66
CA LYS A 16 -17.05 -12.52 -9.93
C LYS A 16 -16.50 -11.44 -9.01
N TRP A 17 -17.27 -10.38 -8.85
CA TRP A 17 -17.04 -9.39 -7.81
C TRP A 17 -17.48 -9.94 -6.45
N GLU A 18 -16.57 -9.99 -5.49
CA GLU A 18 -16.92 -10.14 -4.09
C GLU A 18 -16.99 -8.74 -3.48
N MET A 19 -18.15 -8.39 -2.93
CA MET A 19 -18.41 -7.06 -2.38
C MET A 19 -18.44 -7.13 -0.85
N GLU A 20 -17.73 -6.22 -0.19
CA GLU A 20 -17.75 -6.08 1.26
C GLU A 20 -18.01 -4.63 1.67
N LYS A 21 -18.74 -4.48 2.77
CA LYS A 21 -19.05 -3.16 3.33
C LYS A 21 -17.82 -2.60 4.04
N MET A 22 -17.40 -1.40 3.65
CA MET A 22 -16.34 -0.67 4.35
C MET A 22 -16.83 -0.13 5.69
N PRO A 23 -15.93 0.16 6.65
CA PRO A 23 -16.28 0.77 7.94
C PRO A 23 -16.91 2.17 7.81
N MET A 24 -16.62 2.87 6.71
CA MET A 24 -17.16 4.20 6.41
C MET A 24 -17.21 4.42 4.90
N ALA A 25 -18.09 5.31 4.45
CA ALA A 25 -18.14 5.70 3.05
C ALA A 25 -16.86 6.48 2.68
N ARG A 26 -16.36 6.28 1.47
CA ARG A 26 -15.20 7.01 0.96
C ARG A 26 -15.28 7.18 -0.55
N LEU A 27 -15.23 8.43 -1.00
CA LEU A 27 -15.04 8.83 -2.37
C LEU A 27 -13.74 9.62 -2.51
N MET A 28 -13.11 9.55 -3.68
CA MET A 28 -11.82 10.20 -3.97
C MET A 28 -10.72 9.82 -2.96
N GLY A 29 -10.75 8.58 -2.47
CA GLY A 29 -9.69 8.01 -1.65
C GLY A 29 -8.61 7.37 -2.49
N ASP A 30 -7.40 7.30 -1.96
CA ASP A 30 -6.30 6.55 -2.53
C ASP A 30 -6.26 5.14 -1.95
N MET A 31 -5.95 4.16 -2.79
CA MET A 31 -5.69 2.79 -2.40
C MET A 31 -4.23 2.45 -2.69
N VAL A 32 -3.46 2.14 -1.65
CA VAL A 32 -2.02 1.91 -1.74
C VAL A 32 -1.71 0.48 -1.29
N ILE A 33 -1.26 -0.36 -2.22
CA ILE A 33 -0.75 -1.69 -1.93
C ILE A 33 0.57 -1.58 -1.15
N LEU A 34 0.64 -2.21 0.01
CA LEU A 34 1.79 -2.25 0.91
C LEU A 34 2.69 -3.46 0.62
N PRO A 35 3.96 -3.47 1.07
CA PRO A 35 4.90 -4.57 0.80
C PRO A 35 4.43 -5.94 1.31
N ASN A 36 3.64 -5.97 2.38
CA ASN A 36 3.08 -7.19 2.97
C ASN A 36 1.81 -7.70 2.27
N GLY A 37 1.34 -7.02 1.20
CA GLY A 37 0.13 -7.39 0.46
C GLY A 37 -1.16 -6.78 0.99
N GLU A 38 -1.13 -6.10 2.14
CA GLU A 38 -2.25 -5.31 2.63
C GLU A 38 -2.46 -4.06 1.77
N ILE A 39 -3.67 -3.51 1.83
CA ILE A 39 -4.05 -2.33 1.05
C ILE A 39 -4.48 -1.22 2.00
N LEU A 40 -3.74 -0.12 1.98
CA LEU A 40 -4.09 1.09 2.71
C LEU A 40 -5.11 1.91 1.91
N ILE A 41 -6.27 2.15 2.50
CA ILE A 41 -7.30 3.05 2.00
C ILE A 41 -7.21 4.36 2.79
N ILE A 42 -6.82 5.45 2.13
CA ILE A 42 -6.53 6.74 2.75
C ILE A 42 -7.08 7.90 1.91
N ASN A 43 -7.12 9.12 2.46
CA ASN A 43 -7.63 10.33 1.79
C ASN A 43 -9.11 10.27 1.38
N GLY A 44 -9.65 11.35 0.83
CA GLY A 44 -11.03 11.43 0.35
C GLY A 44 -12.04 11.87 1.40
N ALA A 45 -13.32 11.76 1.02
CA ALA A 45 -14.46 12.24 1.81
C ALA A 45 -15.59 11.19 1.87
N ALA A 46 -16.49 11.27 2.84
CA ALA A 46 -17.63 10.35 2.97
C ALA A 46 -18.78 10.73 2.02
N SER A 47 -18.83 12.01 1.63
CA SER A 47 -19.85 12.64 0.81
C SER A 47 -19.23 13.76 -0.04
N GLY A 48 -19.92 14.16 -1.11
CA GLY A 48 -19.47 15.21 -2.02
C GLY A 48 -19.15 14.78 -3.45
N TYR A 49 -18.47 15.67 -4.20
CA TYR A 49 -18.05 15.47 -5.59
C TYR A 49 -16.61 16.01 -5.81
N ALA A 50 -16.02 15.72 -6.97
CA ALA A 50 -14.73 16.30 -7.36
C ALA A 50 -14.96 17.70 -7.93
N LEU A 51 -14.21 18.72 -7.48
CA LEU A 51 -13.99 20.07 -8.05
C LEU A 51 -13.57 21.05 -6.93
N TRP A 52 -13.37 22.34 -7.26
CA TRP A 52 -13.10 23.42 -6.31
C TRP A 52 -14.33 23.73 -5.42
N ASN A 53 -14.09 24.29 -4.23
CA ASN A 53 -15.14 24.76 -3.29
C ASN A 53 -16.09 23.65 -2.83
N MET A 54 -15.49 22.60 -2.28
CA MET A 54 -16.18 21.40 -1.83
C MET A 54 -16.28 21.36 -0.30
N ARG A 55 -17.51 21.51 0.21
CA ARG A 55 -17.94 20.94 1.50
C ARG A 55 -18.17 19.44 1.35
N GLY A 56 -17.09 18.67 1.32
CA GLY A 56 -17.15 17.22 1.57
C GLY A 56 -16.90 16.93 3.04
N ASP A 57 -17.46 15.84 3.57
CA ASP A 57 -17.14 15.33 4.91
C ASP A 57 -15.79 14.59 4.88
N PRO A 58 -14.64 15.21 5.23
CA PRO A 58 -13.34 14.61 4.97
C PRO A 58 -13.11 13.41 5.88
N VAL A 59 -12.63 12.31 5.30
CA VAL A 59 -12.41 11.07 6.06
C VAL A 59 -10.96 10.99 6.49
N LYS A 60 -10.72 11.36 7.76
CA LYS A 60 -9.40 11.44 8.37
C LYS A 60 -8.83 10.09 8.82
N THR A 61 -9.68 9.09 9.04
CA THR A 61 -9.32 7.76 9.50
C THR A 61 -8.90 6.89 8.31
N PRO A 62 -7.63 6.44 8.20
CA PRO A 62 -7.24 5.46 7.21
C PRO A 62 -7.82 4.08 7.56
N VAL A 63 -7.94 3.20 6.57
CA VAL A 63 -8.40 1.82 6.76
C VAL A 63 -7.40 0.88 6.11
N LEU A 64 -6.87 -0.09 6.85
CA LEU A 64 -6.13 -1.21 6.28
C LEU A 64 -7.12 -2.29 5.84
N TYR A 65 -6.99 -2.73 4.60
CA TYR A 65 -7.67 -3.91 4.08
C TYR A 65 -6.67 -5.07 4.01
N GLN A 66 -7.01 -6.19 4.65
CA GLN A 66 -6.21 -7.41 4.75
C GLN A 66 -6.84 -8.51 3.87
N PRO A 67 -6.37 -8.71 2.62
CA PRO A 67 -7.04 -9.58 1.65
C PRO A 67 -7.17 -11.05 2.09
N ASP A 68 -6.24 -11.51 2.92
CA ASP A 68 -6.11 -12.90 3.37
C ASP A 68 -6.96 -13.21 4.61
N LYS A 69 -7.53 -12.20 5.26
CA LYS A 69 -8.45 -12.41 6.39
C LYS A 69 -9.81 -12.92 5.88
N PRO A 70 -10.59 -13.63 6.73
CA PRO A 70 -11.97 -13.96 6.40
C PRO A 70 -12.81 -12.71 6.13
N ALA A 71 -13.79 -12.84 5.23
CA ALA A 71 -14.74 -11.77 4.93
C ALA A 71 -15.39 -11.24 6.22
N GLY A 72 -15.57 -9.92 6.31
CA GLY A 72 -16.09 -9.26 7.51
C GLY A 72 -15.04 -8.95 8.60
N SER A 73 -13.81 -9.47 8.49
CA SER A 73 -12.67 -9.10 9.37
C SER A 73 -11.48 -8.49 8.63
N ARG A 74 -11.67 -8.14 7.34
CA ARG A 74 -10.60 -7.61 6.48
C ARG A 74 -10.29 -6.13 6.71
N PHE A 75 -11.22 -5.35 7.25
CA PHE A 75 -11.04 -3.90 7.42
C PHE A 75 -10.64 -3.54 8.85
N LEU A 76 -9.51 -2.86 8.99
CA LEU A 76 -8.99 -2.37 10.25
C LEU A 76 -8.79 -0.86 10.19
N SER A 77 -9.63 -0.11 10.89
CA SER A 77 -9.47 1.35 11.05
C SER A 77 -8.13 1.67 11.75
N GLN A 78 -7.45 2.70 11.27
CA GLN A 78 -6.17 3.17 11.79
C GLN A 78 -6.35 4.49 12.55
N GLU A 79 -5.29 4.97 13.20
CA GLU A 79 -5.33 6.28 13.86
C GLU A 79 -5.63 7.41 12.86
N PRO A 80 -6.56 8.33 13.19
CA PRO A 80 -6.92 9.42 12.29
C PRO A 80 -5.83 10.48 12.19
N SER A 81 -5.63 11.04 10.99
CA SER A 81 -4.83 12.26 10.82
C SER A 81 -5.60 13.47 11.35
N THR A 82 -4.89 14.51 11.78
CA THR A 82 -5.51 15.81 12.09
C THR A 82 -5.79 16.63 10.83
N ILE A 83 -5.14 16.30 9.71
CA ILE A 83 -5.17 17.01 8.43
C ILE A 83 -6.20 16.36 7.50
N PRO A 84 -7.24 17.09 7.05
CA PRO A 84 -8.13 16.58 6.02
C PRO A 84 -7.41 16.52 4.66
N ARG A 85 -7.46 15.37 3.99
CA ARG A 85 -6.90 15.15 2.65
C ARG A 85 -8.04 14.89 1.68
N SER A 86 -8.55 15.96 1.07
CA SER A 86 -9.64 15.92 0.09
C SER A 86 -9.10 16.02 -1.35
N TYR A 87 -9.95 16.13 -2.35
CA TYR A 87 -9.52 16.30 -3.73
C TYR A 87 -8.69 17.59 -3.96
N PRO A 88 -7.60 17.59 -4.75
CA PRO A 88 -6.85 16.46 -5.31
C PRO A 88 -5.67 16.04 -4.41
N SER A 89 -5.94 15.24 -3.38
CA SER A 89 -4.91 14.57 -2.58
C SER A 89 -4.23 13.45 -3.36
N THR A 90 -3.08 13.02 -2.86
CA THR A 90 -2.35 11.86 -3.38
C THR A 90 -1.68 11.09 -2.25
N ALA A 91 -1.49 9.79 -2.44
CA ALA A 91 -0.73 8.93 -1.55
C ALA A 91 0.15 7.96 -2.36
N ILE A 92 1.41 7.79 -1.94
CA ILE A 92 2.37 6.91 -2.63
C ILE A 92 3.19 6.11 -1.61
N LEU A 93 3.42 4.82 -1.87
CA LEU A 93 4.36 3.99 -1.11
C LEU A 93 5.80 4.42 -1.42
N VAL A 94 6.59 4.72 -0.39
CA VAL A 94 8.02 5.04 -0.52
C VAL A 94 8.90 3.85 -0.12
N ARG A 95 10.17 3.86 -0.55
CA ARG A 95 11.11 2.72 -0.45
C ARG A 95 11.36 2.22 0.98
N ASP A 96 11.13 3.06 1.98
CA ASP A 96 11.30 2.67 3.38
C ASP A 96 10.06 1.99 3.98
N GLY A 97 9.02 1.76 3.18
CA GLY A 97 7.78 1.09 3.58
C GLY A 97 6.71 2.02 4.14
N ARG A 98 6.96 3.32 4.27
CA ARG A 98 5.94 4.32 4.64
C ARG A 98 5.11 4.71 3.42
N VAL A 99 3.97 5.35 3.67
CA VAL A 99 3.14 5.97 2.63
C VAL A 99 3.20 7.48 2.78
N LEU A 100 3.76 8.17 1.78
CA LEU A 100 3.79 9.63 1.72
C LEU A 100 2.42 10.14 1.26
N VAL A 101 1.88 11.11 2.00
CA VAL A 101 0.56 11.69 1.78
C VAL A 101 0.69 13.19 1.57
N GLY A 102 0.08 13.71 0.50
CA GLY A 102 0.18 15.11 0.11
C GLY A 102 -1.10 15.63 -0.56
N GLY A 103 -1.12 16.92 -0.85
CA GLY A 103 -2.32 17.64 -1.28
C GLY A 103 -3.22 18.00 -0.09
N SER A 104 -4.20 18.87 -0.20
CA SER A 104 -5.12 19.07 -1.32
C SER A 104 -5.34 20.56 -1.58
N ASN A 105 -6.26 20.84 -2.51
CA ASN A 105 -6.87 22.14 -2.71
C ASN A 105 -6.04 23.24 -3.43
N PRO A 106 -5.62 23.05 -4.70
CA PRO A 106 -5.12 24.14 -5.51
C PRO A 106 -6.30 25.01 -5.99
N HIS A 107 -6.62 26.08 -5.26
CA HIS A 107 -7.57 27.07 -5.74
C HIS A 107 -6.99 27.82 -6.96
N MET A 108 -7.82 28.07 -7.99
CA MET A 108 -7.39 28.67 -9.27
C MET A 108 -6.72 30.04 -9.11
N TYR A 109 -7.11 30.80 -8.08
CA TYR A 109 -6.59 32.15 -7.82
C TYR A 109 -5.39 32.18 -6.89
N ASN A 110 -4.78 31.03 -6.60
CA ASN A 110 -3.66 30.91 -5.68
C ASN A 110 -3.89 31.48 -4.27
N THR A 111 -5.13 31.66 -3.84
CA THR A 111 -5.51 32.17 -2.52
C THR A 111 -5.11 31.19 -1.40
N SER A 112 -4.81 31.70 -0.21
CA SER A 112 -4.40 30.87 0.95
C SER A 112 -5.50 29.92 1.45
N ARG A 113 -6.75 30.16 1.04
CA ARG A 113 -7.94 29.37 1.32
C ARG A 113 -8.80 29.27 0.07
N ASP A 114 -9.58 28.20 -0.08
CA ASP A 114 -10.66 28.14 -1.06
C ASP A 114 -11.86 29.00 -0.63
N ASP A 115 -12.91 29.06 -1.47
CA ASP A 115 -14.10 29.86 -1.19
C ASP A 115 -14.89 29.34 0.04
N ASP A 116 -14.59 28.13 0.51
CA ASP A 116 -15.14 27.51 1.72
C ASP A 116 -14.26 27.69 2.97
N GLY A 117 -13.12 28.38 2.85
CA GLY A 117 -12.21 28.67 3.95
C GLY A 117 -11.27 27.52 4.32
N LEU A 118 -11.25 26.40 3.60
CA LEU A 118 -10.26 25.34 3.80
C LEU A 118 -8.88 25.82 3.32
N PRO A 119 -7.84 25.74 4.16
CA PRO A 119 -6.52 26.18 3.76
C PRO A 119 -5.96 25.28 2.66
N LYS A 120 -5.14 25.86 1.79
CA LYS A 120 -4.25 25.08 0.93
C LYS A 120 -3.39 24.16 1.80
N GLU A 121 -3.42 22.86 1.55
CA GLU A 121 -2.66 21.92 2.33
C GLU A 121 -1.34 21.59 1.61
N LEU A 122 -0.29 22.31 2.00
CA LEU A 122 1.06 22.20 1.45
C LEU A 122 1.97 21.27 2.27
N ARG A 123 1.52 20.81 3.44
CA ARG A 123 2.32 19.92 4.28
C ARG A 123 2.23 18.50 3.74
N LEU A 124 3.29 17.73 3.97
CA LEU A 124 3.31 16.30 3.73
C LEU A 124 3.20 15.55 5.06
N GLU A 125 2.53 14.41 5.03
CA GLU A 125 2.51 13.45 6.13
C GLU A 125 3.06 12.11 5.65
N ALA A 126 3.57 11.30 6.57
CA ALA A 126 3.94 9.92 6.28
C ALA A 126 3.13 8.99 7.18
N PHE A 127 2.26 8.18 6.59
CA PHE A 127 1.63 7.07 7.29
C PHE A 127 2.65 5.96 7.47
N SER A 128 2.81 5.49 8.71
CA SER A 128 3.74 4.40 9.06
C SER A 128 2.91 3.17 9.45
N PRO A 129 2.82 2.15 8.59
CA PRO A 129 2.04 0.94 8.88
C PRO A 129 2.61 0.16 10.07
N SER A 130 1.79 -0.70 10.67
CA SER A 130 2.12 -1.48 11.87
C SER A 130 3.42 -2.28 11.73
N TYR A 131 3.73 -2.80 10.53
CA TYR A 131 4.99 -3.52 10.30
C TYR A 131 6.26 -2.67 10.55
N LEU A 132 6.16 -1.33 10.57
CA LEU A 132 7.24 -0.41 10.92
C LEU A 132 7.18 0.11 12.36
N THR A 133 6.02 0.05 13.03
CA THR A 133 5.81 0.71 14.32
C THR A 133 5.60 -0.27 15.48
N ASP A 134 5.08 -1.46 15.21
CA ASP A 134 4.93 -2.50 16.22
C ASP A 134 6.33 -3.00 16.63
N PRO A 135 6.71 -2.94 17.92
CA PRO A 135 8.03 -3.38 18.38
C PRO A 135 8.37 -4.82 17.99
N SER A 136 7.37 -5.70 17.89
CA SER A 136 7.56 -7.12 17.56
C SER A 136 8.01 -7.36 16.12
N SER A 137 7.65 -6.47 15.19
CA SER A 137 8.03 -6.52 13.78
C SER A 137 9.13 -5.51 13.42
N ALA A 138 9.06 -4.29 13.96
CA ALA A 138 9.98 -3.21 13.67
C ALA A 138 11.43 -3.56 14.07
N SER A 139 11.60 -4.26 15.20
CA SER A 139 12.89 -4.76 15.66
C SER A 139 13.48 -5.85 14.75
N LYS A 140 12.64 -6.51 13.93
CA LYS A 140 13.02 -7.60 13.01
C LYS A 140 13.14 -7.13 11.56
N ARG A 141 13.08 -5.82 11.29
CA ARG A 141 13.14 -5.28 9.93
C ARG A 141 14.39 -5.77 9.19
N PRO A 142 14.23 -6.52 8.08
CA PRO A 142 15.37 -7.03 7.34
C PRO A 142 16.09 -5.92 6.55
N SER A 143 17.40 -6.04 6.39
CA SER A 143 18.21 -5.23 5.49
C SER A 143 18.77 -6.08 4.35
N ILE A 144 18.43 -5.73 3.12
CA ILE A 144 18.92 -6.43 1.92
C ILE A 144 20.35 -5.96 1.64
N VAL A 145 21.27 -6.93 1.55
CA VAL A 145 22.68 -6.75 1.20
C VAL A 145 22.89 -6.91 -0.30
N THR A 146 22.27 -7.96 -0.87
CA THR A 146 22.29 -8.28 -2.30
C THR A 146 20.87 -8.61 -2.73
N PRO A 147 20.38 -8.18 -3.90
CA PRO A 147 21.08 -7.40 -4.92
C PRO A 147 21.35 -5.94 -4.51
N ALA A 148 22.34 -5.32 -5.14
CA ALA A 148 22.59 -3.89 -4.96
C ALA A 148 21.41 -3.04 -5.47
N SER A 149 21.26 -1.83 -4.93
CA SER A 149 20.25 -0.89 -5.41
C SER A 149 20.41 -0.66 -6.92
N GLN A 150 19.28 -0.56 -7.65
CA GLN A 150 19.22 -0.42 -9.11
C GLN A 150 19.66 -1.66 -9.93
N ALA A 151 19.76 -2.83 -9.29
CA ALA A 151 19.92 -4.09 -10.04
C ALA A 151 18.79 -4.28 -11.06
N ARG A 152 19.15 -4.87 -12.21
CA ARG A 152 18.25 -5.11 -13.32
C ARG A 152 18.05 -6.61 -13.47
N PHE A 153 16.79 -7.01 -13.64
CA PHE A 153 16.38 -8.40 -13.83
C PHE A 153 15.54 -8.51 -15.09
N ARG A 154 15.58 -9.67 -15.73
CA ARG A 154 14.70 -10.06 -16.82
C ARG A 154 13.62 -11.00 -16.29
N TYR A 155 12.57 -11.17 -17.08
CA TYR A 155 11.55 -12.17 -16.78
C TYR A 155 12.15 -13.57 -16.86
N GLY A 156 11.83 -14.42 -15.87
CA GLY A 156 12.40 -15.77 -15.73
C GLY A 156 13.78 -15.81 -15.06
N ASP A 157 14.36 -14.66 -14.71
CA ASP A 157 15.62 -14.66 -13.98
C ASP A 157 15.42 -15.15 -12.54
N THR A 158 16.35 -15.98 -12.11
CA THR A 158 16.56 -16.34 -10.71
C THR A 158 17.70 -15.51 -10.15
N PHE A 159 17.53 -14.93 -8.96
CA PHE A 159 18.59 -14.11 -8.33
C PHE A 159 18.68 -14.32 -6.82
N PRO A 160 19.89 -14.23 -6.25
CA PRO A 160 20.08 -14.32 -4.81
C PRO A 160 19.70 -13.01 -4.12
N VAL A 161 18.87 -13.13 -3.08
CA VAL A 161 18.56 -12.10 -2.10
C VAL A 161 19.26 -12.45 -0.80
N LEU A 162 20.38 -11.78 -0.52
CA LEU A 162 21.07 -11.86 0.75
C LEU A 162 20.55 -10.75 1.65
N PHE A 163 20.11 -11.09 2.87
CA PHE A 163 19.65 -10.10 3.83
C PHE A 163 20.12 -10.42 5.24
N HIS A 164 20.13 -9.39 6.09
CA HIS A 164 20.27 -9.52 7.52
C HIS A 164 18.93 -9.26 8.18
N ALA A 165 18.59 -10.05 9.20
CA ALA A 165 17.46 -9.81 10.07
C ALA A 165 17.91 -10.04 11.52
N ALA A 166 17.31 -9.30 12.45
CA ALA A 166 17.61 -9.44 13.87
C ALA A 166 16.74 -10.55 14.49
N GLY A 167 17.33 -11.30 15.42
CA GLY A 167 16.66 -12.40 16.11
C GLY A 167 16.57 -13.68 15.27
N GLU A 168 15.83 -14.65 15.79
CA GLU A 168 15.47 -15.86 15.04
C GLU A 168 14.39 -15.52 14.01
N VAL A 169 14.61 -15.98 12.78
CA VAL A 169 13.67 -15.82 11.67
C VAL A 169 13.02 -17.17 11.44
N ASP A 170 11.70 -17.22 11.51
CA ASP A 170 10.95 -18.37 11.05
C ASP A 170 11.01 -18.41 9.51
N HIS A 171 11.67 -19.44 8.99
CA HIS A 171 11.89 -19.62 7.57
C HIS A 171 10.57 -19.78 6.79
N ASP A 172 9.55 -20.37 7.42
CA ASP A 172 8.24 -20.58 6.77
C ASP A 172 7.42 -19.29 6.68
N GLN A 173 7.84 -18.22 7.37
CA GLN A 173 7.20 -16.91 7.36
C GLN A 173 7.94 -15.88 6.49
N ILE A 174 8.99 -16.29 5.79
CA ILE A 174 9.70 -15.41 4.85
C ILE A 174 8.85 -15.27 3.59
N ALA A 175 8.64 -14.03 3.18
CA ALA A 175 8.08 -13.69 1.88
C ALA A 175 8.97 -12.65 1.21
N VAL A 176 9.20 -12.81 -0.09
CA VAL A 176 9.87 -11.81 -0.92
C VAL A 176 8.84 -11.23 -1.87
N THR A 177 8.67 -9.91 -1.86
CA THR A 177 7.69 -9.22 -2.70
C THR A 177 8.36 -8.15 -3.55
N MET A 178 7.77 -7.87 -4.72
CA MET A 178 8.15 -6.74 -5.55
C MET A 178 6.94 -5.84 -5.77
N VAL A 179 7.14 -4.54 -5.55
CA VAL A 179 6.13 -3.52 -5.80
C VAL A 179 6.59 -2.65 -6.96
N ALA A 180 5.72 -2.45 -7.95
CA ALA A 180 5.94 -1.41 -8.94
C ALA A 180 5.24 -0.12 -8.46
N PRO A 181 6.01 0.97 -8.25
CA PRO A 181 5.44 2.22 -7.78
C PRO A 181 4.56 2.86 -8.86
N PRO A 182 3.39 3.41 -8.51
CA PRO A 182 2.55 4.12 -9.45
C PRO A 182 2.92 5.58 -9.61
N PHE A 183 2.42 6.19 -10.69
CA PHE A 183 2.11 7.62 -10.70
C PHE A 183 0.67 7.79 -10.22
N ASN A 184 0.44 8.57 -9.16
CA ASN A 184 -0.88 8.72 -8.55
C ASN A 184 -1.38 10.18 -8.61
N THR A 185 -2.52 10.37 -9.27
CA THR A 185 -3.25 11.64 -9.28
C THR A 185 -4.74 11.36 -9.36
N HIS A 186 -5.58 12.26 -8.81
CA HIS A 186 -7.04 12.15 -8.89
C HIS A 186 -7.57 10.79 -8.42
N SER A 187 -6.98 10.26 -7.32
CA SER A 187 -7.32 8.95 -6.76
C SER A 187 -7.06 7.77 -7.69
N PHE A 188 -6.17 7.95 -8.67
CA PHE A 188 -5.86 6.96 -9.69
C PHE A 188 -4.36 6.65 -9.73
N SER A 189 -4.02 5.46 -9.24
CA SER A 189 -2.66 4.91 -9.20
C SER A 189 -2.35 4.11 -10.47
N MET A 190 -1.78 4.77 -11.47
CA MET A 190 -1.43 4.16 -12.75
C MET A 190 -0.31 3.13 -12.58
N ASN A 191 -0.53 1.91 -13.08
CA ASN A 191 0.45 0.81 -13.07
C ASN A 191 0.90 0.31 -11.69
N GLN A 192 0.14 0.57 -10.62
CA GLN A 192 0.42 -0.04 -9.32
C GLN A 192 0.26 -1.56 -9.41
N ARG A 193 1.28 -2.30 -9.00
CA ARG A 193 1.24 -3.77 -8.92
C ARG A 193 2.13 -4.26 -7.80
N HIS A 194 1.71 -5.35 -7.18
CA HIS A 194 2.44 -6.11 -6.18
C HIS A 194 2.52 -7.56 -6.65
N MET A 195 3.65 -8.21 -6.43
CA MET A 195 3.83 -9.62 -6.71
C MET A 195 4.60 -10.28 -5.57
N TYR A 196 4.15 -11.46 -5.17
CA TYR A 196 4.96 -12.40 -4.40
C TYR A 196 5.95 -13.08 -5.33
N LEU A 197 7.17 -13.29 -4.84
CA LEU A 197 8.19 -14.06 -5.53
C LEU A 197 8.24 -15.45 -4.89
N ASP A 198 8.24 -16.47 -5.75
CA ASP A 198 8.54 -17.83 -5.34
C ASP A 198 9.99 -17.88 -4.87
N HIS A 199 10.30 -18.69 -3.86
CA HIS A 199 11.64 -18.66 -3.32
C HIS A 199 12.07 -19.93 -2.58
N VAL A 200 13.39 -20.09 -2.48
CA VAL A 200 14.04 -21.17 -1.72
C VAL A 200 15.04 -20.55 -0.75
N ILE A 201 14.97 -20.95 0.52
CA ILE A 201 15.90 -20.50 1.55
C ILE A 201 17.14 -21.37 1.53
N SER A 202 18.30 -20.73 1.45
CA SER A 202 19.61 -21.34 1.54
C SER A 202 20.42 -20.65 2.64
N THR A 203 21.18 -21.42 3.41
CA THR A 203 22.19 -20.86 4.33
C THR A 203 23.51 -20.71 3.56
N PRO A 204 24.07 -19.48 3.42
CA PRO A 204 25.26 -19.30 2.61
C PRO A 204 26.49 -20.02 3.20
N PRO A 205 27.42 -20.50 2.35
CA PRO A 205 28.72 -21.01 2.78
C PRO A 205 29.49 -19.96 3.60
N ALA A 206 30.32 -20.41 4.54
CA ALA A 206 30.97 -19.56 5.54
C ALA A 206 31.84 -18.40 4.99
N HIS A 207 32.20 -18.43 3.70
CA HIS A 207 33.08 -17.46 3.05
C HIS A 207 32.37 -16.21 2.50
N LEU A 208 31.03 -16.17 2.50
CA LEU A 208 30.23 -15.00 2.11
C LEU A 208 29.68 -14.20 3.31
N ILE A 209 30.23 -14.42 4.52
CA ILE A 209 29.78 -13.77 5.75
C ILE A 209 30.58 -12.47 5.99
N PRO A 210 30.04 -11.27 5.70
CA PRO A 210 30.48 -10.05 6.39
C PRO A 210 30.06 -10.13 7.88
N PRO A 211 30.82 -9.55 8.82
CA PRO A 211 30.79 -10.00 10.20
C PRO A 211 29.51 -9.61 10.96
N LYS A 212 28.95 -10.63 11.63
CA LYS A 212 28.12 -10.65 12.85
C LYS A 212 26.72 -9.97 12.83
N ARG A 213 25.73 -10.62 12.20
CA ARG A 213 24.46 -11.12 12.80
C ARG A 213 23.45 -11.58 11.71
N GLY A 214 22.88 -12.78 11.89
CA GLY A 214 21.70 -13.32 11.19
C GLY A 214 21.89 -13.69 9.72
N LYS A 215 21.87 -14.99 9.38
CA LYS A 215 22.15 -15.56 8.05
C LYS A 215 20.87 -16.00 7.35
N GLY A 216 20.68 -15.60 6.10
CA GLY A 216 19.74 -16.20 5.16
C GLY A 216 19.99 -15.69 3.74
N ALA A 217 20.12 -16.59 2.77
CA ALA A 217 20.13 -16.25 1.35
C ALA A 217 18.89 -16.87 0.73
N VAL A 218 18.03 -16.05 0.15
CA VAL A 218 16.82 -16.50 -0.52
C VAL A 218 17.06 -16.45 -2.02
N VAL A 219 16.84 -17.55 -2.71
CA VAL A 219 16.85 -17.58 -4.17
C VAL A 219 15.41 -17.31 -4.62
N ALA A 220 15.16 -16.16 -5.23
CA ALA A 220 13.82 -15.73 -5.61
C ALA A 220 13.58 -15.84 -7.13
N GLU A 221 12.36 -16.23 -7.50
CA GLU A 221 11.80 -16.27 -8.85
C GLU A 221 10.49 -15.50 -8.90
N ARG A 222 10.14 -14.95 -10.07
CA ARG A 222 8.94 -14.13 -10.24
C ARG A 222 7.68 -14.97 -10.37
N SER A 223 6.80 -14.93 -9.36
CA SER A 223 5.47 -15.54 -9.45
C SER A 223 4.52 -14.70 -10.34
N THR A 224 3.57 -15.38 -10.96
CA THR A 224 2.49 -14.79 -11.77
C THR A 224 1.16 -14.84 -11.04
N ALA A 225 1.09 -14.23 -9.86
CA ALA A 225 -0.17 -13.97 -9.18
C ALA A 225 -0.24 -12.48 -8.82
N GLY A 226 -0.81 -11.69 -9.73
CA GLY A 226 -1.11 -10.28 -9.50
C GLY A 226 -2.48 -10.13 -8.84
N ILE A 227 -2.51 -9.51 -7.66
CA ILE A 227 -3.75 -8.95 -7.11
C ILE A 227 -4.05 -7.68 -7.92
N LEU A 228 -5.15 -7.70 -8.68
CA LEU A 228 -5.65 -6.53 -9.41
C LEU A 228 -6.43 -5.59 -8.47
N PRO A 229 -6.63 -4.31 -8.84
CA PRO A 229 -7.10 -3.29 -7.91
C PRO A 229 -8.49 -3.62 -7.38
N LEU A 230 -8.64 -3.46 -6.08
CA LEU A 230 -9.94 -3.27 -5.46
C LEU A 230 -10.60 -2.02 -6.04
N LEU A 231 -11.88 -2.09 -6.34
CA LEU A 231 -12.67 -0.94 -6.77
C LEU A 231 -13.70 -0.62 -5.69
N CYS A 232 -13.64 0.60 -5.14
CA CYS A 232 -14.74 1.15 -4.36
C CYS A 232 -15.72 1.83 -5.32
N GLY A 233 -16.82 1.15 -5.63
CA GLY A 233 -17.86 1.62 -6.55
C GLY A 233 -19.18 1.93 -5.84
N SER A 234 -19.99 2.81 -6.42
CA SER A 234 -21.41 2.93 -6.11
C SER A 234 -22.15 1.67 -6.56
N SER A 235 -22.89 1.04 -5.66
CA SER A 235 -23.74 -0.12 -5.96
C SER A 235 -24.95 0.28 -6.79
N GLU A 236 -24.81 0.33 -8.11
CA GLU A 236 -25.90 0.16 -9.10
C GLU A 236 -25.32 -0.48 -10.38
N CYS A 237 -25.20 -1.81 -10.37
CA CYS A 237 -25.25 -2.60 -11.59
C CYS A 237 -26.44 -3.56 -11.40
N THR A 238 -27.59 -3.18 -11.95
CA THR A 238 -28.67 -4.10 -12.31
C THR A 238 -28.17 -5.15 -13.29
#